data_AF-A0A949KK88-F1
#
_entry.id   AF-A0A949KK88-F1
#
_cell.length_a   1.000
_cell.length_b   1.000
_cell.length_c   1.000
_cell.angle_alpha   90.00
_cell.angle_beta   90.00
_cell.angle_gamma   90.00
#
_symmetry.space_group_name_H-M   'P 1'
#
loop_
_entity.id
_entity.type
_entity.pdbx_description
1 polymer ?
#
loop_
_entity_poly.entity_id
_entity_poly.type
_entity_poly.pdbx_seq_one_letter_code
_entity_poly.pdbx_strand_id
1 'polypeptide(L)'
;MQIQKMHDGLAKVITPVAYLFNGVGASMAMLMVLLVAANVISRDFLGISLAGVVELEEIMLIVLVFGAMGHAQLGNKHIGVDFFTARFSEETQLKLACFTQVISGFFFLMFTWQSVVISHTYWVENDTTLLLKISKTPLTLVIALGLLLLALALIKDALKSSAELVKQNQGVWAAFAWLFSIILILGVLAPEWFGWGIEADTYQWVWGVALLALLFSGMLIGAALGFLGVIGMAWCFGTDAGLGLMQTVPLSSTAS
;
A
#
# COMPACT_ATOMS: atom_id res chain seq x y z
N MET A 1 -26.43 8.45 10.59
CA MET A 1 -26.31 9.82 10.02
C MET A 1 -24.90 10.41 10.14
N GLN A 2 -24.14 10.16 11.21
CA GLN A 2 -22.77 10.69 11.37
C GLN A 2 -21.72 10.05 10.44
N ILE A 3 -21.73 8.71 10.29
CA ILE A 3 -20.76 7.98 9.44
C ILE A 3 -20.82 8.44 7.97
N GLN A 4 -22.03 8.70 7.47
CA GLN A 4 -22.24 9.16 6.09
C GLN A 4 -21.69 10.58 5.86
N LYS A 5 -21.82 11.48 6.85
CA LYS A 5 -21.19 12.81 6.79
C LYS A 5 -19.67 12.73 6.74
N MET A 6 -19.06 11.80 7.50
CA MET A 6 -17.62 11.58 7.46
C MET A 6 -17.16 11.05 6.10
N HIS A 7 -17.88 10.08 5.54
CA HIS A 7 -17.64 9.60 4.17
C HIS A 7 -17.68 10.73 3.15
N ASP A 8 -18.72 11.55 3.16
CA ASP A 8 -18.92 12.62 2.17
C ASP A 8 -17.87 13.73 2.30
N GLY A 9 -17.51 14.10 3.54
CA GLY A 9 -16.44 15.06 3.80
C GLY A 9 -15.08 14.54 3.33
N LEU A 10 -14.77 13.28 3.63
CA LEU A 10 -13.52 12.64 3.24
C LEU A 10 -13.42 12.49 1.71
N ALA A 11 -14.50 12.06 1.05
CA ALA A 11 -14.56 11.95 -0.40
C ALA A 11 -14.33 13.30 -1.10
N LYS A 12 -14.91 14.38 -0.57
CA LYS A 12 -14.76 15.74 -1.13
C LYS A 12 -13.31 16.23 -1.10
N VAL A 13 -12.54 15.81 -0.09
CA VAL A 13 -11.13 16.20 0.06
C VAL A 13 -10.22 15.30 -0.77
N ILE A 14 -10.37 13.98 -0.71
CA ILE A 14 -9.44 13.04 -1.36
C ILE A 14 -9.57 13.11 -2.88
N THR A 15 -10.81 13.17 -3.40
CA THR A 15 -11.06 13.07 -4.84
C THR A 15 -10.25 14.07 -5.68
N PRO A 16 -10.32 15.41 -5.45
CA PRO A 16 -9.55 16.36 -6.25
C PRO A 16 -8.03 16.15 -6.12
N VAL A 17 -7.54 15.82 -4.93
CA VAL A 17 -6.12 15.56 -4.70
C VAL A 17 -5.65 14.33 -5.47
N ALA A 18 -6.44 13.25 -5.45
CA ALA A 18 -6.15 12.03 -6.20
C ALA A 18 -6.15 12.27 -7.72
N TYR A 19 -7.06 13.08 -8.25
CA TYR A 19 -7.05 13.46 -9.68
C TYR A 19 -5.79 14.24 -10.07
N LEU A 20 -5.35 15.18 -9.22
CA LEU A 20 -4.12 15.94 -9.45
C LEU A 20 -2.90 15.02 -9.46
N PHE A 21 -2.75 14.18 -8.45
CA PHE A 21 -1.65 13.22 -8.34
C PHE A 21 -1.63 12.25 -9.51
N ASN A 22 -2.80 11.76 -9.94
CA ASN A 22 -2.92 10.89 -11.10
C ASN A 22 -2.52 11.62 -12.40
N GLY A 23 -2.86 12.90 -12.55
CA GLY A 23 -2.43 13.71 -13.69
C GLY A 23 -0.91 13.87 -13.76
N VAL A 24 -0.26 14.10 -12.61
CA VAL A 24 1.21 14.14 -12.50
C VAL A 24 1.81 12.77 -12.85
N GLY A 25 1.27 11.69 -12.29
CA GLY A 25 1.74 10.33 -12.56
C GLY A 25 1.59 9.93 -14.03
N ALA A 26 0.46 10.25 -14.66
CA ALA A 26 0.24 10.01 -16.09
C ALA A 26 1.21 10.81 -16.98
N SER A 27 1.54 12.03 -16.58
CA SER A 27 2.55 12.85 -17.27
C SER A 27 3.94 12.22 -17.17
N MET A 28 4.31 11.70 -16.00
CA MET A 28 5.57 10.96 -15.83
C MET A 28 5.60 9.68 -16.67
N ALA A 29 4.48 8.98 -16.83
CA ALA A 29 4.38 7.82 -17.73
C ALA A 29 4.74 8.17 -19.16
N MET A 30 4.17 9.26 -19.68
CA MET A 30 4.46 9.73 -21.04
C MET A 30 5.93 10.12 -21.18
N LEU A 31 6.48 10.86 -20.21
CA LEU A 31 7.88 11.26 -20.23
C LEU A 31 8.84 10.07 -20.13
N MET A 32 8.49 9.03 -19.36
CA MET A 32 9.27 7.80 -19.26
C MET A 32 9.37 7.08 -20.61
N VAL A 33 8.25 6.96 -21.34
CA VAL A 33 8.26 6.37 -22.70
C VAL A 33 9.14 7.18 -23.65
N LEU A 34 9.09 8.51 -23.59
CA LEU A 34 9.93 9.39 -24.40
C LEU A 34 11.42 9.25 -24.04
N LEU A 35 11.74 9.14 -22.74
CA LEU A 35 13.10 8.94 -22.25
C LEU A 35 13.67 7.61 -22.74
N VAL A 36 12.92 6.51 -22.59
CA VAL A 36 13.32 5.18 -23.07
C VAL A 36 13.53 5.20 -24.59
N ALA A 37 12.60 5.78 -25.34
CA ALA A 37 12.70 5.89 -26.78
C ALA A 37 13.94 6.70 -27.21
N ALA A 38 14.18 7.85 -26.58
CA ALA A 38 15.37 8.66 -26.82
C ALA A 38 16.66 7.91 -26.47
N ASN A 39 16.67 7.12 -25.40
CA ASN A 39 17.81 6.30 -25.01
C ASN A 39 18.12 5.20 -26.04
N VAL A 40 17.10 4.51 -26.55
CA VAL A 40 17.26 3.49 -27.60
C VAL A 40 17.77 4.14 -28.90
N ILE A 41 17.17 5.25 -29.33
CA ILE A 41 17.61 5.97 -30.53
C ILE A 41 19.07 6.47 -30.37
N SER A 42 19.41 7.08 -29.23
CA SER A 42 20.79 7.54 -28.99
C SER A 42 21.78 6.39 -29.03
N ARG A 43 21.45 5.26 -28.40
CA ARG A 43 22.34 4.09 -28.38
C ARG A 43 22.55 3.52 -29.79
N ASP A 44 21.48 3.41 -30.58
CA ASP A 44 21.53 2.74 -31.88
C ASP A 44 22.11 3.64 -32.98
N PHE A 45 21.90 4.97 -32.92
CA PHE A 45 22.40 5.91 -33.94
C PHE A 45 23.71 6.59 -33.57
N LEU A 46 23.93 6.91 -32.28
CA LEU A 46 25.11 7.66 -31.81
C LEU A 46 26.14 6.75 -31.12
N GLY A 47 25.78 5.51 -30.79
CA GLY A 47 26.65 4.58 -30.05
C GLY A 47 26.88 4.99 -28.59
N ILE A 48 26.13 5.98 -28.09
CA ILE A 48 26.26 6.54 -26.74
C ILE A 48 25.00 6.17 -25.95
N SER A 49 25.18 5.39 -24.89
CA SER A 49 24.15 5.15 -23.87
C SER A 49 24.09 6.33 -22.91
N LEU A 50 22.89 6.83 -22.60
CA LEU A 50 22.74 7.88 -21.60
C LEU A 50 22.95 7.28 -20.20
N ALA A 51 24.03 7.67 -19.53
CA ALA A 51 24.29 7.27 -18.15
C ALA A 51 23.20 7.85 -17.22
N GLY A 52 22.69 7.03 -16.29
CA GLY A 52 21.66 7.45 -15.33
C GLY A 52 20.21 7.34 -15.80
N VAL A 53 19.94 6.84 -17.02
CA VAL A 53 18.55 6.62 -17.49
C VAL A 53 17.78 5.67 -16.58
N VAL A 54 18.42 4.59 -16.12
CA VAL A 54 17.79 3.61 -15.21
C VAL A 54 17.34 4.27 -13.91
N GLU A 55 18.21 5.07 -13.26
CA GLU A 55 17.85 5.80 -12.04
C GLU A 55 16.73 6.83 -12.28
N LEU A 56 16.74 7.51 -13.43
CA LEU A 56 15.68 8.45 -13.78
C LEU A 56 14.34 7.73 -14.02
N GLU A 57 14.38 6.57 -14.68
CA GLU A 57 13.21 5.71 -14.86
C GLU A 57 12.65 5.23 -13.52
N GLU A 58 13.50 4.82 -12.56
CA GLU A 58 13.07 4.44 -11.21
C GLU A 58 12.38 5.60 -10.48
N ILE A 59 12.95 6.81 -10.57
CA ILE A 59 12.37 8.02 -9.98
C ILE A 59 11.01 8.33 -10.61
N MET A 60 10.92 8.26 -11.94
CA MET A 60 9.67 8.50 -12.67
C MET A 60 8.62 7.45 -12.34
N LEU A 61 9.03 6.19 -12.17
CA LEU A 61 8.15 5.08 -11.78
C LEU A 61 7.58 5.30 -10.38
N ILE A 62 8.39 5.79 -9.42
CA ILE A 62 7.89 6.15 -8.08
C ILE A 62 6.76 7.19 -8.21
N VAL A 63 7.00 8.29 -8.91
CA VAL A 63 5.97 9.35 -9.05
C VAL A 63 4.73 8.83 -9.78
N LEU A 64 4.92 8.01 -10.82
CA LEU A 64 3.83 7.39 -11.58
C LEU A 64 2.96 6.48 -10.72
N VAL A 65 3.57 5.50 -10.05
CA VAL A 65 2.87 4.46 -9.30
C VAL A 65 2.18 5.06 -8.07
N PHE A 66 2.91 5.82 -7.26
CA PHE A 66 2.38 6.43 -6.05
C PHE A 66 1.42 7.59 -6.33
N GLY A 67 1.59 8.28 -7.47
CA GLY A 67 0.64 9.29 -7.95
C GLY A 67 -0.70 8.70 -8.44
N ALA A 68 -0.67 7.53 -9.09
CA ALA A 68 -1.87 6.90 -9.62
C ALA A 68 -2.65 6.06 -8.58
N MET A 69 -1.98 5.54 -7.53
CA MET A 69 -2.57 4.56 -6.61
C MET A 69 -3.88 5.01 -5.94
N GLY A 70 -3.90 6.21 -5.35
CA GLY A 70 -5.12 6.72 -4.69
C GLY A 70 -6.30 6.88 -5.66
N HIS A 71 -6.04 7.34 -6.88
CA HIS A 71 -7.06 7.47 -7.92
C HIS A 71 -7.55 6.11 -8.45
N ALA A 72 -6.65 5.12 -8.57
CA ALA A 72 -7.00 3.76 -8.95
C ALA A 72 -7.96 3.10 -7.95
N GLN A 73 -7.75 3.33 -6.65
CA GLN A 73 -8.68 2.90 -5.58
C GLN A 73 -10.04 3.57 -5.71
N LEU A 74 -10.08 4.89 -5.89
CA LEU A 74 -11.35 5.62 -6.04
C LEU A 74 -12.19 5.14 -7.23
N GLY A 75 -11.54 4.70 -8.32
CA GLY A 75 -12.20 4.13 -9.50
C GLY A 75 -12.68 2.69 -9.33
N ASN A 76 -12.53 2.07 -8.14
CA ASN A 76 -12.76 0.65 -7.89
C ASN A 76 -12.07 -0.27 -8.93
N LYS A 77 -10.95 0.17 -9.52
CA LYS A 77 -10.20 -0.60 -10.51
C LYS A 77 -9.30 -1.65 -9.85
N HIS A 78 -9.73 -2.18 -8.71
CA HIS A 78 -9.01 -3.22 -8.02
C HIS A 78 -9.22 -4.54 -8.73
N ILE A 79 -8.11 -5.20 -9.07
CA ILE A 79 -8.11 -6.59 -9.49
C ILE A 79 -8.26 -7.42 -8.20
N GLY A 80 -9.42 -7.31 -7.54
CA GLY A 80 -9.82 -8.25 -6.51
C GLY A 80 -10.19 -9.57 -7.19
N VAL A 81 -9.91 -10.70 -6.56
CA VAL A 81 -10.37 -12.00 -7.06
C VAL A 81 -11.86 -12.12 -6.76
N ASP A 82 -12.68 -11.37 -7.48
CA ASP A 82 -14.14 -11.34 -7.31
C ASP A 82 -14.79 -12.68 -7.67
N PHE A 83 -14.03 -13.60 -8.27
CA PHE A 83 -14.52 -14.91 -8.69
C PHE A 83 -15.12 -15.73 -7.54
N PHE A 84 -14.51 -15.69 -6.35
CA PHE A 84 -15.04 -16.40 -5.18
C PHE A 84 -16.04 -15.55 -4.38
N THR A 85 -15.79 -14.24 -4.26
CA THR A 85 -16.66 -13.34 -3.49
C THR A 85 -18.03 -13.15 -4.15
N ALA A 86 -18.11 -13.15 -5.48
CA ALA A 86 -19.34 -13.03 -6.25
C ALA A 86 -20.32 -14.20 -6.08
N ARG A 87 -19.87 -15.33 -5.50
CA ARG A 87 -20.72 -16.50 -5.24
C ARG A 87 -21.37 -16.47 -3.85
N PHE A 88 -20.99 -15.53 -2.98
CA PHE A 88 -21.61 -15.36 -1.66
C PHE A 88 -22.86 -14.49 -1.72
N SER A 89 -23.64 -14.50 -0.63
CA SER A 89 -24.78 -13.57 -0.47
C SER A 89 -24.30 -12.13 -0.37
N GLU A 90 -25.15 -11.18 -0.79
CA GLU A 90 -24.89 -9.74 -0.74
C GLU A 90 -24.46 -9.26 0.66
N GLU A 91 -25.07 -9.80 1.71
CA GLU A 91 -24.69 -9.51 3.10
C GLU A 91 -23.26 -9.96 3.44
N THR A 92 -22.85 -11.14 2.95
CA THR A 92 -21.51 -11.68 3.23
C THR A 92 -20.45 -10.91 2.45
N GLN A 93 -20.75 -10.54 1.21
CA GLN A 93 -19.90 -9.70 0.39
C GLN A 93 -19.67 -8.34 1.07
N LEU A 94 -20.72 -7.73 1.63
CA LEU A 94 -20.61 -6.46 2.34
C LEU A 94 -19.76 -6.56 3.62
N LYS A 95 -19.93 -7.63 4.40
CA LYS A 95 -19.09 -7.90 5.59
C LYS A 95 -17.62 -8.03 5.21
N LEU A 96 -17.34 -8.82 4.18
CA LEU A 96 -15.99 -9.09 3.70
C LEU A 96 -15.32 -7.83 3.13
N ALA A 97 -16.07 -7.05 2.34
CA ALA A 97 -15.62 -5.76 1.82
C ALA A 97 -15.28 -4.80 2.98
N CYS A 98 -16.15 -4.69 3.98
CA CYS A 98 -15.88 -3.87 5.16
C CYS A 98 -14.59 -4.31 5.87
N PHE A 99 -14.43 -5.60 6.12
CA PHE A 99 -13.27 -6.15 6.81
C PHE A 99 -11.96 -5.89 6.05
N THR A 100 -11.94 -6.22 4.76
CA THR A 100 -10.74 -6.08 3.90
C THR A 100 -10.36 -4.61 3.70
N GLN A 101 -11.34 -3.71 3.51
CA GLN A 101 -11.09 -2.27 3.35
C GLN A 101 -10.54 -1.64 4.63
N VAL A 102 -11.11 -2.00 5.79
CA VAL A 102 -10.64 -1.49 7.09
C VAL A 102 -9.20 -1.94 7.35
N ILE A 103 -8.91 -3.25 7.23
CA ILE A 103 -7.57 -3.79 7.46
C ILE A 103 -6.55 -3.18 6.50
N SER A 104 -6.89 -3.14 5.20
CA SER A 104 -5.99 -2.56 4.19
C SER A 104 -5.73 -1.08 4.44
N GLY A 105 -6.77 -0.31 4.79
CA GLY A 105 -6.64 1.12 5.09
C GLY A 105 -5.69 1.39 6.25
N PHE A 106 -5.86 0.67 7.35
CA PHE A 106 -4.94 0.78 8.50
C PHE A 106 -3.53 0.28 8.19
N PHE A 107 -3.40 -0.81 7.45
CA PHE A 107 -2.10 -1.32 7.02
C PHE A 107 -1.33 -0.26 6.22
N PHE A 108 -1.98 0.39 5.25
CA PHE A 108 -1.34 1.45 4.47
C PHE A 108 -1.10 2.75 5.25
N LEU A 109 -1.89 3.05 6.29
CA LEU A 109 -1.56 4.12 7.24
C LEU A 109 -0.26 3.82 8.00
N MET A 110 -0.07 2.57 8.45
CA MET A 110 1.16 2.16 9.11
C MET A 110 2.35 2.20 8.15
N PHE A 111 2.16 1.77 6.91
CA PHE A 111 3.17 1.89 5.84
C PHE A 111 3.52 3.35 5.54
N THR A 112 2.54 4.24 5.55
CA THR A 112 2.75 5.69 5.40
C THR A 112 3.61 6.23 6.53
N TRP A 113 3.31 5.87 7.78
CA TRP A 113 4.10 6.26 8.94
C TRP A 113 5.56 5.80 8.80
N GLN A 114 5.78 4.52 8.46
CA GLN A 114 7.13 3.99 8.25
C GLN A 114 7.86 4.69 7.10
N SER A 115 7.14 5.05 6.03
CA SER A 115 7.69 5.82 4.91
C SER A 115 8.15 7.23 5.31
N VAL A 116 7.46 7.86 6.26
CA VAL A 116 7.88 9.15 6.82
C VAL A 116 9.11 9.00 7.71
N VAL A 117 9.17 7.93 8.52
CA VAL A 117 10.33 7.63 9.38
C VAL A 117 11.58 7.41 8.54
N ILE A 118 11.53 6.56 7.50
CA ILE A 118 12.70 6.33 6.62
C ILE A 118 13.09 7.60 5.85
N SER A 119 12.11 8.41 5.45
CA SER A 119 12.38 9.69 4.80
C SER A 119 13.15 10.66 5.70
N HIS A 120 12.85 10.66 7.01
CA HIS A 120 13.59 11.44 7.99
C HIS A 120 15.02 10.92 8.16
N THR A 121 15.22 9.59 8.19
CA THR A 121 16.55 8.98 8.22
C THR A 121 17.39 9.42 7.02
N TYR A 122 16.85 9.33 5.79
CA TYR A 122 17.55 9.80 4.58
C TYR A 122 17.88 11.28 4.58
N TRP A 123 17.05 12.10 5.24
CA TRP A 123 17.33 13.53 5.39
C TRP A 123 18.55 13.77 6.30
N VAL A 124 18.61 13.08 7.45
CA VAL A 124 19.71 13.21 8.40
C VAL A 124 21.02 12.68 7.79
N GLU A 125 20.95 11.57 7.07
CA GLU A 125 22.11 10.91 6.46
C GLU A 125 22.55 11.56 5.14
N ASN A 126 21.75 12.49 4.59
CA ASN A 126 21.92 13.05 3.24
C ASN A 126 22.09 11.95 2.17
N ASP A 127 21.28 10.90 2.26
CA ASP A 127 21.37 9.75 1.37
C ASP A 127 20.90 10.12 -0.05
N THR A 128 21.65 9.67 -1.05
CA THR A 128 21.49 10.05 -2.46
C THR A 128 21.54 8.84 -3.38
N THR A 129 20.98 8.96 -4.59
CA THR A 129 21.10 7.93 -5.63
C THR A 129 22.56 7.75 -6.07
N LEU A 130 22.89 6.58 -6.60
CA LEU A 130 24.28 6.17 -6.81
C LEU A 130 24.99 6.98 -7.89
N LEU A 131 24.33 7.18 -9.03
CA LEU A 131 24.86 7.82 -10.24
C LEU A 131 24.51 9.31 -10.28
N LEU A 132 23.23 9.65 -10.16
CA LEU A 132 22.75 11.03 -10.29
C LEU A 132 22.90 11.86 -9.01
N LYS A 133 23.21 11.23 -7.88
CA LYS A 133 23.33 11.87 -6.56
C LYS A 133 22.08 12.69 -6.18
N ILE A 134 20.90 12.23 -6.61
CA ILE A 134 19.63 12.85 -6.27
C ILE A 134 19.28 12.45 -4.84
N SER A 135 18.88 13.41 -4.00
CA SER A 135 18.45 13.11 -2.63
C SER A 135 17.26 12.15 -2.62
N LYS A 136 17.32 11.09 -1.81
CA LYS A 136 16.23 10.11 -1.68
C LYS A 136 15.04 10.64 -0.87
N THR A 137 15.26 11.61 0.02
CA THR A 137 14.23 12.19 0.89
C THR A 137 12.96 12.66 0.16
N PRO A 138 13.04 13.51 -0.89
CA PRO A 138 11.82 13.93 -1.60
C PRO A 138 11.09 12.76 -2.26
N LEU A 139 11.82 11.73 -2.71
CA LEU A 139 11.24 10.55 -3.34
C LEU A 139 10.44 9.72 -2.32
N THR A 140 11.01 9.50 -1.13
CA THR A 140 10.31 8.79 -0.05
C THR A 140 9.10 9.55 0.49
N LEU A 141 9.11 10.88 0.44
CA LEU A 141 7.92 11.67 0.76
C LEU A 141 6.81 11.50 -0.29
N VAL A 142 7.15 11.42 -1.59
CA VAL A 142 6.16 11.12 -2.64
C VAL A 142 5.54 9.74 -2.41
N ILE A 143 6.34 8.75 -2.04
CA ILE A 143 5.88 7.41 -1.64
C ILE A 143 4.89 7.52 -0.47
N ALA A 144 5.27 8.20 0.61
CA ALA A 144 4.42 8.39 1.78
C ALA A 144 3.09 9.08 1.43
N LEU A 145 3.11 10.11 0.59
CA LEU A 145 1.90 10.81 0.17
C LEU A 145 0.98 9.93 -0.69
N GLY A 146 1.53 9.14 -1.61
CA GLY A 146 0.73 8.20 -2.42
C GLY A 146 0.10 7.10 -1.58
N LEU A 147 0.84 6.53 -0.64
CA LEU A 147 0.34 5.55 0.33
C LEU A 147 -0.73 6.13 1.23
N LEU A 148 -0.56 7.39 1.68
CA LEU A 148 -1.56 8.08 2.47
C LEU A 148 -2.87 8.26 1.69
N LEU A 149 -2.79 8.69 0.43
CA LEU A 149 -3.97 8.84 -0.43
C LEU A 149 -4.69 7.50 -0.64
N LEU A 150 -3.95 6.42 -0.85
CA LEU A 150 -4.50 5.07 -0.95
C LEU A 150 -5.19 4.63 0.36
N ALA A 151 -4.54 4.84 1.50
CA ALA A 151 -5.07 4.51 2.82
C ALA A 151 -6.38 5.27 3.10
N LEU A 152 -6.41 6.57 2.80
CA LEU A 152 -7.59 7.41 2.95
C LEU A 152 -8.72 6.99 2.00
N ALA A 153 -8.41 6.58 0.78
CA ALA A 153 -9.40 6.07 -0.16
C ALA A 153 -10.03 4.75 0.33
N LEU A 154 -9.22 3.83 0.88
CA LEU A 154 -9.68 2.59 1.51
C LEU A 154 -10.54 2.85 2.75
N ILE A 155 -10.14 3.81 3.60
CA ILE A 155 -10.93 4.21 4.77
C ILE A 155 -12.27 4.82 4.36
N LYS A 156 -12.29 5.62 3.28
CA LYS A 156 -13.53 6.15 2.71
C LYS A 156 -14.46 5.01 2.28
N ASP A 157 -13.96 4.00 1.58
CA ASP A 157 -14.75 2.84 1.18
C ASP A 157 -15.22 2.03 2.42
N ALA A 158 -14.36 1.84 3.42
CA ALA A 158 -14.69 1.18 4.68
C ALA A 158 -15.81 1.89 5.45
N LEU A 159 -15.82 3.23 5.46
CA LEU A 159 -16.88 4.02 6.09
C LEU A 159 -18.22 3.84 5.36
N LYS A 160 -18.20 3.75 4.03
CA LYS A 160 -19.40 3.46 3.23
C LYS A 160 -19.96 2.07 3.58
N SER A 161 -19.12 1.03 3.52
CA SER A 161 -19.50 -0.35 3.84
C SER A 161 -20.00 -0.48 5.29
N SER A 162 -19.36 0.21 6.23
CA SER A 162 -19.79 0.26 7.64
C SER A 162 -21.17 0.91 7.78
N ALA A 163 -21.44 2.00 7.05
CA ALA A 163 -22.75 2.65 7.07
C ALA A 163 -23.87 1.77 6.50
N GLU A 164 -23.57 0.97 5.48
CA GLU A 164 -24.50 -0.01 4.89
C GLU A 164 -24.78 -1.16 5.87
N LEU A 165 -23.77 -1.71 6.55
CA LEU A 165 -23.96 -2.75 7.58
C LEU A 165 -24.81 -2.27 8.76
N VAL A 166 -24.64 -1.01 9.18
CA VAL A 166 -25.47 -0.41 10.23
C VAL A 166 -26.92 -0.27 9.78
N LYS A 167 -27.18 0.07 8.51
CA LYS A 167 -28.55 0.14 7.95
C LYS A 167 -29.22 -1.23 7.91
N GLN A 168 -28.46 -2.30 7.67
CA GLN A 168 -28.96 -3.68 7.63
C GLN A 168 -29.06 -4.35 9.02
N ASN A 169 -28.99 -3.57 10.11
CA ASN A 169 -29.01 -4.06 11.50
C ASN A 169 -27.86 -5.04 11.84
N GLN A 170 -26.79 -5.04 11.04
CA GLN A 170 -25.60 -5.90 11.19
C GLN A 170 -24.36 -5.09 11.63
N GLY A 171 -24.56 -3.94 12.28
CA GLY A 171 -23.49 -3.03 12.71
C GLY A 171 -22.44 -3.63 13.64
N VAL A 172 -22.74 -4.74 14.31
CA VAL A 172 -21.78 -5.51 15.12
C VAL A 172 -20.58 -5.97 14.29
N TRP A 173 -20.80 -6.34 13.03
CA TRP A 173 -19.72 -6.76 12.11
C TRP A 173 -18.82 -5.59 11.73
N ALA A 174 -19.37 -4.39 11.58
CA ALA A 174 -18.56 -3.20 11.36
C ALA A 174 -17.69 -2.93 12.60
N ALA A 175 -18.28 -2.89 13.81
CA ALA A 175 -17.52 -2.70 15.04
C ALA A 175 -16.43 -3.77 15.22
N PHE A 176 -16.75 -5.03 14.93
CA PHE A 176 -15.79 -6.12 14.94
C PHE A 176 -14.64 -5.89 13.95
N ALA A 177 -14.92 -5.50 12.70
CA ALA A 177 -13.88 -5.23 11.71
C ALA A 177 -12.90 -4.12 12.16
N TRP A 178 -13.43 -3.01 12.69
CA TRP A 178 -12.63 -1.90 13.20
C TRP A 178 -11.81 -2.27 14.45
N LEU A 179 -12.40 -3.01 15.39
CA LEU A 179 -11.68 -3.49 16.58
C LEU A 179 -10.61 -4.51 16.21
N PHE A 180 -10.95 -5.45 15.33
CA PHE A 180 -10.03 -6.49 14.88
C PHE A 180 -8.84 -5.89 14.13
N SER A 181 -9.04 -4.87 13.28
CA SER A 181 -7.92 -4.19 12.63
C SER A 181 -7.01 -3.47 13.62
N ILE A 182 -7.57 -2.85 14.67
CA ILE A 182 -6.76 -2.22 15.73
C ILE A 182 -5.95 -3.27 16.48
N ILE A 183 -6.57 -4.41 16.83
CA ILE A 183 -5.87 -5.54 17.49
C ILE A 183 -4.76 -6.10 16.60
N LEU A 184 -4.99 -6.21 15.29
CA LEU A 184 -3.97 -6.65 14.34
C LEU A 184 -2.78 -5.71 14.28
N ILE A 185 -3.01 -4.39 14.25
CA ILE A 185 -1.94 -3.39 14.31
C ILE A 185 -1.15 -3.52 15.61
N LEU A 186 -1.85 -3.70 16.75
CA LEU A 186 -1.20 -3.92 18.03
C LEU A 186 -0.38 -5.22 18.03
N GLY A 187 -0.86 -6.28 17.36
CA GLY A 187 -0.13 -7.53 17.20
C GLY A 187 1.15 -7.42 16.36
N VAL A 188 1.23 -6.44 15.45
CA VAL A 188 2.48 -6.11 14.72
C VAL A 188 3.45 -5.36 15.64
N LEU A 189 2.94 -4.44 16.46
CA LEU A 189 3.75 -3.59 17.33
C LEU A 189 4.23 -4.29 18.60
N ALA A 190 3.53 -5.33 19.06
CA ALA A 190 3.83 -6.07 20.28
C ALA A 190 3.51 -7.59 20.12
N PRO A 191 4.26 -8.32 19.27
CA PRO A 191 4.08 -9.75 19.07
C PRO A 191 4.34 -10.57 20.34
N GLU A 192 5.15 -10.06 21.26
CA GLU A 192 5.41 -10.68 22.57
C GLU A 192 4.14 -10.84 23.43
N TRP A 193 3.11 -10.00 23.23
CA TRP A 193 1.83 -10.12 23.93
C TRP A 193 1.07 -11.39 23.55
N PHE A 194 1.31 -11.93 22.35
CA PHE A 194 0.66 -13.15 21.90
C PHE A 194 1.40 -14.41 22.36
N GLY A 195 2.67 -14.33 22.77
CA GLY A 195 3.35 -15.32 23.63
C GLY A 195 3.36 -16.79 23.17
N TRP A 196 3.00 -17.11 21.93
CA TRP A 196 2.96 -18.49 21.46
C TRP A 196 4.30 -18.87 20.83
N GLY A 197 5.09 -19.66 21.55
CA GLY A 197 6.26 -20.34 21.00
C GLY A 197 5.82 -21.47 20.06
N ILE A 198 5.48 -21.14 18.82
CA ILE A 198 5.12 -22.12 17.78
C ILE A 198 6.40 -22.53 17.04
N GLU A 199 6.60 -23.83 16.80
CA GLU A 199 7.69 -24.36 15.96
C GLU A 199 7.69 -23.73 14.56
N ALA A 200 8.89 -23.33 14.09
CA ALA A 200 9.09 -22.59 12.85
C ALA A 200 8.55 -23.29 11.59
N ASP A 201 8.46 -24.62 11.58
CA ASP A 201 8.02 -25.42 10.43
C ASP A 201 6.48 -25.41 10.24
N THR A 202 5.73 -25.26 11.34
CA THR A 202 4.27 -25.07 11.29
C THR A 202 3.91 -23.67 10.77
N TYR A 203 4.82 -22.71 10.95
CA TYR A 203 4.60 -21.30 10.68
C TYR A 203 4.42 -21.00 9.18
N GLN A 204 5.18 -21.68 8.32
CA GLN A 204 5.17 -21.42 6.87
C GLN A 204 3.82 -21.79 6.22
N TRP A 205 3.26 -22.94 6.57
CA TRP A 205 1.99 -23.39 5.99
C TRP A 205 0.80 -22.55 6.49
N VAL A 206 0.80 -22.13 7.76
CA VAL A 206 -0.24 -21.27 8.31
C VAL A 206 -0.31 -19.95 7.56
N TRP A 207 0.84 -19.28 7.33
CA TRP A 207 0.85 -18.03 6.58
C TRP A 207 0.60 -18.21 5.08
N GLY A 208 1.03 -19.33 4.49
CA GLY A 208 0.69 -19.66 3.11
C GLY A 208 -0.81 -19.83 2.91
N VAL A 209 -1.50 -20.53 3.82
CA VAL A 209 -2.96 -20.68 3.78
C VAL A 209 -3.65 -19.35 4.07
N ALA A 210 -3.15 -18.56 5.02
CA ALA A 210 -3.68 -17.23 5.30
C ALA A 210 -3.54 -16.29 4.09
N LEU A 211 -2.45 -16.40 3.32
CA LEU A 211 -2.22 -15.67 2.07
C LEU A 211 -3.27 -15.98 1.02
N LEU A 212 -3.51 -17.27 0.78
CA LEU A 212 -4.53 -17.70 -0.15
C LEU A 212 -5.91 -17.19 0.31
N ALA A 213 -6.24 -17.36 1.58
CA ALA A 213 -7.52 -16.89 2.12
C ALA A 213 -7.71 -15.37 1.96
N LEU A 214 -6.67 -14.58 2.24
CA LEU A 214 -6.70 -13.12 2.08
C LEU A 214 -6.79 -12.71 0.60
N LEU A 215 -6.09 -13.38 -0.30
CA LEU A 215 -6.16 -13.10 -1.74
C LEU A 215 -7.57 -13.35 -2.30
N PHE A 216 -8.21 -14.44 -1.87
CA PHE A 216 -9.58 -14.79 -2.29
C PHE A 216 -10.67 -14.01 -1.55
N SER A 217 -10.31 -13.22 -0.53
CA SER A 217 -11.27 -12.39 0.21
C SER A 217 -11.67 -11.10 -0.51
N GLY A 218 -11.10 -10.82 -1.69
CA GLY A 218 -11.30 -9.55 -2.39
C GLY A 218 -10.46 -8.39 -1.85
N MET A 219 -9.48 -8.69 -0.98
CA MET A 219 -8.54 -7.71 -0.47
C MET A 219 -7.56 -7.25 -1.57
N LEU A 220 -7.07 -6.02 -1.44
CA LEU A 220 -6.02 -5.48 -2.29
C LEU A 220 -4.77 -6.37 -2.19
N ILE A 221 -4.31 -6.92 -3.31
CA ILE A 221 -3.23 -7.93 -3.33
C ILE A 221 -1.98 -7.42 -2.60
N GLY A 222 -1.57 -6.18 -2.85
CA GLY A 222 -0.47 -5.52 -2.15
C GLY A 222 -0.68 -5.41 -0.62
N ALA A 223 -1.90 -5.19 -0.15
CA ALA A 223 -2.19 -5.24 1.29
C ALA A 223 -2.05 -6.66 1.83
N ALA A 224 -2.52 -7.69 1.10
CA ALA A 224 -2.40 -9.08 1.52
C ALA A 224 -0.95 -9.51 1.66
N LEU A 225 -0.16 -9.29 0.60
CA LEU A 225 1.26 -9.61 0.56
C LEU A 225 2.04 -8.84 1.62
N GLY A 226 1.81 -7.53 1.72
CA GLY A 226 2.50 -6.68 2.68
C GLY A 226 2.16 -7.04 4.13
N PHE A 227 0.88 -7.26 4.43
CA PHE A 227 0.42 -7.59 5.78
C PHE A 227 1.01 -8.91 6.28
N LEU A 228 0.98 -9.94 5.43
CA LEU A 228 1.54 -11.25 5.75
C LEU A 228 3.05 -11.23 5.84
N GLY A 229 3.73 -10.49 4.95
CA GLY A 229 5.16 -10.30 5.01
C GLY A 229 5.58 -9.65 6.33
N VAL A 230 4.92 -8.56 6.72
CA VAL A 230 5.27 -7.83 7.95
C VAL A 230 4.95 -8.62 9.20
N ILE A 231 3.76 -9.23 9.29
CA ILE A 231 3.42 -10.03 10.49
C ILE A 231 4.27 -11.29 10.57
N GLY A 232 4.45 -11.98 9.44
CA GLY A 232 5.31 -13.16 9.38
C GLY A 232 6.73 -12.83 9.84
N MET A 233 7.30 -11.73 9.35
CA MET A 233 8.62 -11.26 9.78
C MET A 233 8.62 -10.81 11.25
N ALA A 234 7.59 -10.08 11.70
CA ALA A 234 7.48 -9.60 13.07
C ALA A 234 7.45 -10.73 14.11
N TRP A 235 6.76 -11.83 13.78
CA TRP A 235 6.62 -12.97 14.67
C TRP A 235 7.78 -13.97 14.55
N CYS A 236 8.38 -14.16 13.36
CA CYS A 236 9.55 -15.04 13.21
C CYS A 236 10.83 -14.42 13.75
N PHE A 237 11.04 -13.13 13.49
CA PHE A 237 12.33 -12.45 13.65
C PHE A 237 12.26 -11.21 14.56
N GLY A 238 11.10 -10.94 15.16
CA GLY A 238 10.88 -9.79 16.05
C GLY A 238 10.32 -8.55 15.35
N THR A 239 9.77 -7.63 16.14
CA THR A 239 9.11 -6.39 15.67
C THR A 239 9.96 -5.59 14.70
N ASP A 240 11.25 -5.48 14.99
CA ASP A 240 12.17 -4.64 14.21
C ASP A 240 12.37 -5.19 12.81
N ALA A 241 12.33 -6.52 12.64
CA ALA A 241 12.42 -7.16 11.33
C ALA A 241 11.14 -6.94 10.52
N GLY A 242 9.96 -7.02 11.15
CA GLY A 242 8.68 -6.74 10.51
C GLY A 242 8.52 -5.28 10.09
N LEU A 243 8.88 -4.34 10.97
CA LEU A 243 8.87 -2.91 10.67
C LEU A 243 9.97 -2.54 9.66
N GLY A 244 11.14 -3.17 9.75
CA GLY A 244 12.24 -3.00 8.80
C GLY A 244 11.83 -3.40 7.37
N LEU A 245 11.00 -4.44 7.21
CA LEU A 245 10.45 -4.81 5.90
C LEU A 245 9.63 -3.66 5.29
N MET A 246 8.87 -2.91 6.09
CA MET A 246 8.12 -1.74 5.60
C MET A 246 9.02 -0.58 5.17
N GLN A 247 10.24 -0.51 5.70
CA GLN A 247 11.23 0.51 5.37
C GLN A 247 12.09 0.15 4.16
N THR A 248 11.87 -1.02 3.54
CA THR A 248 12.56 -1.40 2.31
C THR A 248 12.03 -0.56 1.14
N VAL A 249 12.72 0.55 0.87
CA VAL A 249 12.43 1.39 -0.30
C VAL A 249 12.99 0.70 -1.54
N PRO A 250 12.30 0.72 -2.70
CA PRO A 250 12.78 0.10 -3.94
C PRO A 250 14.08 0.70 -4.51
N LEU A 251 14.68 1.68 -3.85
CA LEU A 251 15.93 2.34 -4.23
C LEU A 251 17.18 1.58 -3.74
N SER A 252 17.06 0.31 -3.33
CA SER A 252 18.11 -0.43 -2.62
C SER A 252 18.90 -1.43 -3.49
N SER A 253 18.73 -1.47 -4.82
CA SER A 253 19.49 -2.43 -5.62
C SER A 253 19.80 -2.00 -7.06
N THR A 254 20.70 -1.04 -7.21
CA THR A 254 21.60 -1.05 -8.36
C THR A 254 23.05 -0.96 -7.87
N ALA A 255 23.71 -2.12 -7.92
CA ALA A 255 25.13 -2.43 -7.66
C ALA A 255 25.57 -2.69 -6.21
N SER A 256 25.42 -3.96 -5.81
CA SER A 256 26.54 -4.74 -5.24
C SER A 256 26.49 -6.16 -5.77
#